data_AF-A0A673HKV9-F1
#
_entry.id   AF-A0A673HKV9-F1
#
_cell.length_a   1.000
_cell.length_b   1.000
_cell.length_c   1.000
_cell.angle_alpha   90.00
_cell.angle_beta   90.00
_cell.angle_gamma   90.00
#
_symmetry.space_group_name_H-M   'P 1'
#
loop_
_entity.id
_entity.type
_entity.pdbx_description
1 polymer ?
#
loop_
_entity_poly.entity_id
_entity_poly.type
_entity_poly.pdbx_seq_one_letter_code
_entity_poly.pdbx_strand_id
1 'polypeptide(L)'
;DIVLVIVDLSLSNDSGDVRSALEAISLVISFFFLIDVLLRVYVEGFKVYFSSKLNIIDACIVVVTLVVTMIYAFSDLSGASLIPRVVTFLRSLRILILVRIFRLASQKKELEKVTRRMVSENKRRYQKDGFDLDLTYVTERVIAMSFPSSGKQALYRNPIREVARFLDTKHVDHYKVFNLCSEKGYDPKFFHYRVERIMIDDHNVPSLEDMLRYTACVREWMAADSRNVIAIHCKGGKERTGTACSSMIVFKCETKPVGNGSDLKVKIIVKRELAFQCVCAKQQNCAVFPDTGNNAVIISLQEGPVVTGDVKVMFESSAGLPKGYEDCPFYFWFNTSFVENNRLYLSREELDNPHKSKTWDIYKEDFGVTLSFTDP
;
A
#
# COMPACT_ATOMS: atom_id res chain seq x y z
N ASP A 1 19.66 -26.45 -25.79
CA ASP A 1 18.96 -26.62 -27.08
C ASP A 1 19.77 -26.13 -28.28
N ILE A 2 19.97 -24.83 -28.51
CA ILE A 2 20.76 -24.33 -29.66
C ILE A 2 22.17 -24.95 -29.71
N VAL A 3 22.85 -25.06 -28.56
CA VAL A 3 24.16 -25.74 -28.45
C VAL A 3 24.08 -27.22 -28.86
N LEU A 4 22.99 -27.92 -28.55
CA LEU A 4 22.80 -29.33 -28.98
C LEU A 4 22.64 -29.42 -30.49
N VAL A 5 21.93 -28.48 -31.13
CA VAL A 5 21.82 -28.39 -32.60
C VAL A 5 23.20 -28.18 -33.24
N ILE A 6 24.03 -27.31 -32.66
CA ILE A 6 25.39 -27.04 -33.16
C ILE A 6 26.28 -28.28 -32.99
N VAL A 7 26.23 -28.94 -31.83
CA VAL A 7 26.99 -30.17 -31.54
C VAL A 7 26.58 -31.31 -32.49
N ASP A 8 25.28 -31.57 -32.63
CA ASP A 8 24.68 -32.58 -33.52
C ASP A 8 25.01 -32.35 -35.00
N LEU A 9 25.13 -31.10 -35.44
CA LEU A 9 25.61 -30.73 -36.78
C LEU A 9 27.13 -30.80 -36.95
N SER A 10 27.90 -30.72 -35.87
CA SER A 10 29.38 -30.76 -35.90
C SER A 10 29.97 -32.16 -35.76
N LEU A 11 29.19 -33.13 -35.27
CA LEU A 11 29.61 -34.51 -35.08
C LEU A 11 29.55 -35.31 -36.40
N SER A 12 30.64 -35.29 -37.15
CA SER A 12 30.88 -36.21 -38.27
C SER A 12 31.25 -37.60 -37.75
N ASN A 13 30.32 -38.56 -37.86
CA ASN A 13 30.49 -40.02 -37.72
C ASN A 13 31.67 -40.53 -36.85
N ASP A 14 31.44 -40.76 -35.55
CA ASP A 14 31.82 -42.01 -34.84
C ASP A 14 31.62 -41.89 -33.32
N SER A 15 30.42 -42.27 -32.81
CA SER A 15 30.16 -42.79 -31.45
C SER A 15 28.66 -42.94 -31.21
N GLY A 16 28.16 -44.18 -31.16
CA GLY A 16 26.75 -44.46 -30.87
C GLY A 16 26.32 -43.94 -29.49
N ASP A 17 27.14 -44.16 -28.46
CA ASP A 17 26.84 -43.78 -27.08
C ASP A 17 26.60 -42.26 -26.91
N VAL A 18 27.39 -41.43 -27.60
CA VAL A 18 27.24 -39.97 -27.57
C VAL A 18 25.91 -39.56 -28.20
N ARG A 19 25.49 -40.24 -29.27
CA ARG A 19 24.23 -39.96 -29.96
C ARG A 19 23.02 -40.35 -29.11
N SER A 20 23.01 -41.53 -28.50
CA SER A 20 21.97 -41.93 -27.55
C SER A 20 21.91 -40.99 -26.32
N ALA A 21 23.04 -40.49 -25.83
CA ALA A 21 23.07 -39.49 -24.76
C ALA A 21 22.47 -38.13 -25.19
N LEU A 22 22.79 -37.66 -26.41
CA LEU A 22 22.21 -36.43 -26.99
C LEU A 22 20.70 -36.56 -27.20
N GLU A 23 20.22 -37.75 -27.58
CA GLU A 23 18.80 -38.06 -27.75
C GLU A 23 18.04 -38.06 -26.42
N ALA A 24 18.58 -38.70 -25.38
CA ALA A 24 18.03 -38.66 -24.03
C ALA A 24 17.94 -37.22 -23.49
N ILE A 25 18.98 -36.41 -23.67
CA ILE A 25 19.00 -34.99 -23.30
C ILE A 25 17.95 -34.20 -24.11
N SER A 26 17.85 -34.45 -25.41
CA SER A 26 16.83 -33.83 -26.30
C SER A 26 15.40 -34.17 -25.85
N LEU A 27 15.17 -35.39 -25.35
CA LEU A 27 13.87 -35.83 -24.84
C LEU A 27 13.53 -35.12 -23.52
N VAL A 28 14.45 -35.07 -22.55
CA VAL A 28 14.27 -34.34 -21.28
C VAL A 28 13.94 -32.86 -21.50
N ILE A 29 14.65 -32.20 -22.42
CA ILE A 29 14.39 -30.81 -22.79
C ILE A 29 13.01 -30.64 -23.43
N SER A 30 12.55 -31.60 -24.23
CA SER A 30 11.24 -31.56 -24.88
C SER A 30 10.09 -31.71 -23.86
N PHE A 31 10.26 -32.56 -22.84
CA PHE A 31 9.32 -32.65 -21.71
C PHE A 31 9.32 -31.38 -20.84
N PHE A 32 10.47 -30.75 -20.60
CA PHE A 32 10.54 -29.47 -19.89
C PHE A 32 9.70 -28.39 -20.58
N PHE A 33 9.82 -28.25 -21.91
CA PHE A 33 9.00 -27.29 -22.66
C PHE A 33 7.50 -27.64 -22.66
N LEU A 34 7.13 -28.93 -22.63
CA LEU A 34 5.73 -29.32 -22.46
C LEU A 34 5.18 -28.86 -21.11
N ILE A 35 5.91 -29.10 -20.02
CA ILE A 35 5.53 -28.69 -18.67
C ILE A 35 5.37 -27.17 -18.58
N ASP A 36 6.29 -26.40 -19.17
CA ASP A 36 6.21 -24.94 -19.24
C ASP A 36 4.95 -24.45 -19.99
N VAL A 37 4.61 -25.05 -21.14
CA VAL A 37 3.34 -24.74 -21.85
C VAL A 37 2.12 -25.10 -21.01
N LEU A 38 2.11 -26.26 -20.35
CA LEU A 38 0.98 -26.70 -19.50
C LEU A 38 0.79 -25.78 -18.29
N LEU A 39 1.87 -25.34 -17.63
CA LEU A 39 1.83 -24.35 -16.56
C LEU A 39 1.29 -23.00 -17.05
N ARG A 40 1.70 -22.55 -18.24
CA ARG A 40 1.16 -21.32 -18.85
C ARG A 40 -0.33 -21.44 -19.17
N VAL A 41 -0.79 -22.57 -19.70
CA VAL A 41 -2.23 -22.86 -19.93
C VAL A 41 -3.02 -22.87 -18.61
N TYR A 42 -2.45 -23.43 -17.53
CA TYR A 42 -3.08 -23.46 -16.21
C TYR A 42 -3.20 -22.06 -15.59
N VAL A 43 -2.15 -21.23 -15.67
CA VAL A 43 -2.11 -19.89 -15.07
C VAL A 43 -2.89 -18.85 -15.89
N GLU A 44 -2.79 -18.84 -17.22
CA GLU A 44 -3.54 -17.92 -18.09
C GLU A 44 -5.01 -18.34 -18.27
N GLY A 45 -5.30 -19.64 -18.11
CA GLY A 45 -6.61 -20.24 -18.36
C GLY A 45 -6.81 -20.59 -19.84
N PHE A 46 -7.33 -21.79 -20.10
CA PHE A 46 -7.39 -22.42 -21.43
C PHE A 46 -7.92 -21.49 -22.55
N LYS A 47 -9.07 -20.84 -22.35
CA LYS A 47 -9.70 -19.96 -23.36
C LYS A 47 -8.85 -18.73 -23.68
N VAL A 48 -8.19 -18.15 -22.68
CA VAL A 48 -7.36 -16.94 -22.84
C VAL A 48 -6.04 -17.32 -23.53
N TYR A 49 -5.38 -18.39 -23.07
CA TYR A 49 -4.14 -18.88 -23.67
C TYR A 49 -4.29 -19.12 -25.17
N PHE A 50 -5.32 -19.88 -25.58
CA PHE A 50 -5.56 -20.22 -26.98
C PHE A 50 -6.23 -19.11 -27.81
N SER A 51 -6.54 -17.94 -27.23
CA SER A 51 -6.96 -16.76 -28.01
C SER A 51 -5.79 -16.08 -28.74
N SER A 52 -4.55 -16.30 -28.30
CA SER A 52 -3.36 -15.71 -28.91
C SER A 52 -2.80 -16.60 -30.03
N LYS A 53 -2.79 -16.10 -31.27
CA LYS A 53 -2.23 -16.82 -32.44
C LYS A 53 -0.81 -17.33 -32.21
N LEU A 54 0.03 -16.58 -31.48
CA LEU A 54 1.39 -16.99 -31.15
C LEU A 54 1.42 -18.10 -30.08
N ASN A 55 0.45 -18.16 -29.15
CA ASN A 55 0.37 -19.21 -28.12
C ASN A 55 -0.02 -20.55 -28.73
N ILE A 56 -0.95 -20.52 -29.71
CA ILE A 56 -1.30 -21.69 -30.52
C ILE A 56 -0.05 -22.23 -31.23
N ILE A 57 0.67 -21.38 -31.97
CA ILE A 57 1.87 -21.77 -32.72
C ILE A 57 2.94 -22.39 -31.80
N ASP A 58 3.19 -21.79 -30.64
CA ASP A 58 4.15 -22.29 -29.64
C ASP A 58 3.76 -23.66 -29.08
N ALA A 59 2.49 -23.83 -28.66
CA ALA A 59 1.98 -25.11 -28.21
C ALA A 59 2.09 -26.19 -29.31
N CYS A 60 1.77 -25.84 -30.56
CA CYS A 60 1.95 -26.74 -31.71
C CYS A 60 3.43 -27.12 -31.92
N ILE A 61 4.37 -26.18 -31.84
CA ILE A 61 5.81 -26.47 -31.98
C ILE A 61 6.31 -27.39 -30.86
N VAL A 62 5.90 -27.14 -29.61
CA VAL A 62 6.29 -27.97 -28.46
C VAL A 62 5.72 -29.39 -28.61
N VAL A 63 4.43 -29.54 -28.94
CA VAL A 63 3.80 -30.86 -29.15
C VAL A 63 4.41 -31.60 -30.34
N VAL A 64 4.57 -30.95 -31.50
CA VAL A 64 5.15 -31.58 -32.70
C VAL A 64 6.62 -31.96 -32.46
N THR A 65 7.42 -31.10 -31.83
CA THR A 65 8.81 -31.46 -31.50
C THR A 65 8.90 -32.62 -30.51
N LEU A 66 8.00 -32.68 -29.51
CA LEU A 66 7.96 -33.81 -28.57
C LEU A 66 7.56 -35.11 -29.27
N VAL A 67 6.50 -35.10 -30.09
CA VAL A 67 6.05 -36.29 -30.85
C VAL A 67 7.16 -36.80 -31.77
N VAL A 68 7.81 -35.91 -32.53
CA VAL A 68 8.94 -36.26 -33.40
C VAL A 68 10.13 -36.81 -32.60
N THR A 69 10.44 -36.23 -31.43
CA THR A 69 11.53 -36.71 -30.56
C THR A 69 11.20 -38.08 -29.94
N MET A 70 9.95 -38.31 -29.51
CA MET A 70 9.49 -39.60 -29.00
C MET A 70 9.48 -40.68 -30.09
N ILE A 71 8.99 -40.36 -31.30
CA ILE A 71 9.04 -41.26 -32.45
C ILE A 71 10.50 -41.67 -32.68
N TYR A 72 11.44 -40.74 -32.76
CA TYR A 72 12.84 -41.08 -33.01
C TYR A 72 13.44 -41.92 -31.87
N ALA A 73 13.26 -41.53 -30.60
CA ALA A 73 13.77 -42.25 -29.43
C ALA A 73 13.19 -43.68 -29.24
N PHE A 74 12.04 -44.00 -29.86
CA PHE A 74 11.45 -45.35 -29.85
C PHE A 74 11.55 -46.09 -31.20
N SER A 75 11.79 -45.39 -32.31
CA SER A 75 11.83 -45.97 -33.67
C SER A 75 13.25 -46.29 -34.15
N ASP A 76 14.26 -46.16 -33.28
CA ASP A 76 15.60 -46.70 -33.55
C ASP A 76 15.61 -48.25 -33.64
N LEU A 77 14.45 -48.89 -33.41
CA LEU A 77 14.16 -50.29 -33.71
C LEU A 77 13.73 -50.54 -35.18
N SER A 78 13.43 -49.51 -35.98
CA SER A 78 12.98 -49.63 -37.38
C SER A 78 13.51 -48.49 -38.27
N GLY A 79 14.69 -48.69 -38.84
CA GLY A 79 15.46 -47.68 -39.56
C GLY A 79 14.74 -46.98 -40.74
N ALA A 80 14.27 -45.75 -40.50
CA ALA A 80 13.71 -44.85 -41.51
C ALA A 80 14.66 -43.66 -41.77
N SER A 81 15.39 -43.70 -42.88
CA SER A 81 16.59 -42.87 -43.16
C SER A 81 16.34 -41.41 -43.59
N LEU A 82 15.13 -40.87 -43.44
CA LEU A 82 14.74 -39.53 -43.95
C LEU A 82 14.52 -38.46 -42.87
N ILE A 83 14.76 -38.77 -41.60
CA ILE A 83 14.22 -38.01 -40.46
C ILE A 83 15.15 -36.91 -39.86
N PRO A 84 16.50 -36.95 -39.91
CA PRO A 84 17.34 -35.98 -39.18
C PRO A 84 17.04 -34.50 -39.49
N ARG A 85 16.93 -34.16 -40.79
CA ARG A 85 16.73 -32.76 -41.24
C ARG A 85 15.45 -32.12 -40.69
N VAL A 86 14.38 -32.90 -40.52
CA VAL A 86 13.11 -32.40 -39.98
C VAL A 86 13.23 -32.11 -38.49
N VAL A 87 13.91 -32.96 -37.73
CA VAL A 87 14.18 -32.72 -36.29
C VAL A 87 15.05 -31.47 -36.12
N THR A 88 16.12 -31.31 -36.91
CA THR A 88 16.99 -30.13 -36.86
C THR A 88 16.22 -28.84 -37.21
N PHE A 89 15.35 -28.88 -38.23
CA PHE A 89 14.49 -27.75 -38.60
C PHE A 89 13.48 -27.39 -37.50
N LEU A 90 12.81 -28.38 -36.91
CA LEU A 90 11.87 -28.14 -35.81
C LEU A 90 12.58 -27.64 -34.53
N ARG A 91 13.82 -28.09 -34.26
CA ARG A 91 14.66 -27.52 -33.19
C ARG A 91 15.04 -26.06 -33.47
N SER A 92 15.36 -25.68 -34.71
CA SER A 92 15.68 -24.27 -35.02
C SER A 92 14.46 -23.35 -34.84
N LEU A 93 13.25 -23.86 -35.13
CA LEU A 93 11.99 -23.15 -34.92
C LEU A 93 11.70 -22.82 -33.44
N ARG A 94 12.36 -23.51 -32.48
CA ARG A 94 12.30 -23.17 -31.03
C ARG A 94 12.92 -21.80 -30.70
N ILE A 95 13.63 -21.14 -31.63
CA ILE A 95 14.00 -19.73 -31.47
C ILE A 95 12.79 -18.81 -31.25
N LEU A 96 11.60 -19.20 -31.75
CA LEU A 96 10.34 -18.49 -31.50
C LEU A 96 9.94 -18.50 -30.01
N ILE A 97 10.38 -19.48 -29.22
CA ILE A 97 10.20 -19.52 -27.76
C ILE A 97 11.03 -18.41 -27.10
N LEU A 98 12.26 -18.17 -27.56
CA LEU A 98 13.10 -17.08 -27.07
C LEU A 98 12.51 -15.70 -27.42
N VAL A 99 11.93 -15.56 -28.62
CA VAL A 99 11.16 -14.35 -29.02
C VAL A 99 9.97 -14.11 -28.07
N ARG A 100 9.34 -15.17 -27.57
CA ARG A 100 8.23 -15.08 -26.59
C ARG A 100 8.72 -14.67 -25.20
N ILE A 101 9.83 -15.21 -24.72
CA ILE A 101 10.47 -14.76 -23.47
C ILE A 101 10.82 -13.27 -23.57
N PHE A 102 11.38 -12.82 -24.69
CA PHE A 102 11.65 -11.41 -24.94
C PHE A 102 10.36 -10.55 -24.97
N ARG A 103 9.26 -11.06 -25.53
CA ARG A 103 7.97 -10.37 -25.56
C ARG A 103 7.33 -10.27 -24.16
N LEU A 104 7.42 -11.31 -23.34
CA LEU A 104 6.99 -11.30 -21.94
C LEU A 104 7.86 -10.35 -21.09
N ALA A 105 9.17 -10.35 -21.29
CA ALA A 105 10.09 -9.39 -20.67
C ALA A 105 9.74 -7.94 -21.05
N SER A 106 9.33 -7.68 -22.30
CA SER A 106 8.81 -6.39 -22.75
C SER A 106 7.49 -6.00 -22.06
N GLN A 107 6.60 -6.97 -21.81
CA GLN A 107 5.32 -6.76 -21.11
C GLN A 107 5.46 -6.49 -19.60
N LYS A 108 6.62 -6.75 -18.99
CA LYS A 108 6.90 -6.45 -17.57
C LYS A 108 6.54 -5.00 -17.19
N LYS A 109 6.80 -4.03 -18.08
CA LYS A 109 6.49 -2.61 -17.85
C LYS A 109 4.99 -2.34 -17.71
N GLU A 110 4.14 -3.06 -18.45
CA GLU A 110 2.69 -2.92 -18.34
C GLU A 110 2.17 -3.58 -17.06
N LEU A 111 2.73 -4.72 -16.65
CA LEU A 111 2.40 -5.35 -15.37
C LEU A 111 2.70 -4.41 -14.19
N GLU A 112 3.87 -3.77 -14.17
CA GLU A 112 4.23 -2.76 -13.16
C GLU A 112 3.21 -1.60 -13.09
N LYS A 113 2.78 -1.05 -14.24
CA LYS A 113 1.75 0.00 -14.29
C LYS A 113 0.43 -0.48 -13.71
N VAL A 114 -0.03 -1.67 -14.08
CA VAL A 114 -1.29 -2.25 -13.58
C VAL A 114 -1.21 -2.47 -12.06
N THR A 115 -0.11 -3.03 -11.54
CA THR A 115 0.05 -3.25 -10.09
C THR A 115 0.08 -1.93 -9.30
N ARG A 116 0.77 -0.89 -9.81
CA ARG A 116 0.75 0.45 -9.20
C ARG A 116 -0.65 1.07 -9.17
N ARG A 117 -1.46 0.89 -10.24
CA ARG A 117 -2.84 1.38 -10.29
C ARG A 117 -3.75 0.69 -9.28
N MET A 118 -3.64 -0.64 -9.15
CA MET A 118 -4.42 -1.40 -8.15
C MET A 118 -4.11 -0.94 -6.72
N VAL A 119 -2.85 -0.70 -6.37
CA VAL A 119 -2.45 -0.27 -5.01
C VAL A 119 -2.78 1.19 -4.70
N SER A 120 -2.93 2.07 -5.71
CA SER A 120 -3.41 3.44 -5.48
C SER A 120 -4.91 3.54 -5.25
N GLU A 121 -5.71 2.52 -5.58
CA GLU A 121 -7.18 2.54 -5.44
C GLU A 121 -7.78 3.83 -6.06
N ASN A 122 -8.63 4.53 -5.31
CA ASN A 122 -9.34 5.75 -5.72
C ASN A 122 -8.50 7.05 -5.62
N LYS A 123 -7.18 6.98 -5.40
CA LYS A 123 -6.34 8.19 -5.27
C LYS A 123 -6.13 8.87 -6.62
N ARG A 124 -6.10 10.21 -6.60
CA ARG A 124 -5.63 11.02 -7.73
C ARG A 124 -4.13 10.79 -7.93
N ARG A 125 -3.75 10.27 -9.10
CA ARG A 125 -2.34 10.06 -9.52
C ARG A 125 -1.87 11.22 -10.40
N TYR A 126 -0.60 11.56 -10.33
CA TYR A 126 0.05 12.46 -11.27
C TYR A 126 0.45 11.68 -12.53
N GLN A 127 -0.25 11.93 -13.64
CA GLN A 127 -0.06 11.30 -14.94
C GLN A 127 0.17 12.34 -16.04
N LYS A 128 1.26 13.09 -15.94
CA LYS A 128 1.67 14.15 -16.89
C LYS A 128 3.19 14.11 -17.10
N ASP A 129 3.66 14.69 -18.20
CA ASP A 129 5.09 14.94 -18.49
C ASP A 129 6.01 13.71 -18.37
N GLY A 130 5.49 12.52 -18.69
CA GLY A 130 6.24 11.27 -18.59
C GLY A 130 6.41 10.73 -17.16
N PHE A 131 5.59 11.17 -16.21
CA PHE A 131 5.51 10.63 -14.84
C PHE A 131 4.17 9.90 -14.62
N ASP A 132 4.19 8.81 -13.86
CA ASP A 132 3.00 8.12 -13.32
C ASP A 132 3.23 7.80 -11.83
N LEU A 133 2.90 8.75 -10.97
CA LEU A 133 3.16 8.70 -9.52
C LEU A 133 1.86 8.82 -8.71
N ASP A 134 1.78 8.08 -7.60
CA ASP A 134 0.79 8.28 -6.54
C ASP A 134 1.19 9.52 -5.74
N LEU A 135 0.84 10.68 -6.31
CA LEU A 135 1.25 12.03 -5.94
C LEU A 135 0.15 13.00 -6.41
N THR A 136 -0.20 13.97 -5.56
CA THR A 136 -1.20 15.01 -5.84
C THR A 136 -0.74 16.35 -5.27
N TYR A 137 -0.90 17.42 -6.04
CA TYR A 137 -0.84 18.79 -5.53
C TYR A 137 -2.13 19.08 -4.77
N VAL A 138 -2.02 19.33 -3.46
CA VAL A 138 -3.10 19.82 -2.61
C VAL A 138 -3.29 21.32 -2.87
N THR A 139 -2.17 22.04 -2.99
CA THR A 139 -2.08 23.40 -3.53
C THR A 139 -0.89 23.46 -4.48
N GLU A 140 -0.65 24.58 -5.16
CA GLU A 140 0.51 24.76 -6.05
C GLU A 140 1.86 24.52 -5.36
N ARG A 141 1.93 24.72 -4.04
CA ARG A 141 3.15 24.58 -3.23
C ARG A 141 3.13 23.45 -2.20
N VAL A 142 2.01 22.72 -2.07
CA VAL A 142 1.86 21.60 -1.11
C VAL A 142 1.52 20.31 -1.87
N ILE A 143 2.43 19.34 -1.81
CA ILE A 143 2.31 18.05 -2.48
C ILE A 143 2.09 16.96 -1.44
N ALA A 144 1.05 16.15 -1.63
CA ALA A 144 0.80 14.92 -0.90
C ALA A 144 1.16 13.71 -1.78
N MET A 145 1.89 12.73 -1.26
CA MET A 145 2.27 11.53 -2.02
C MET A 145 2.33 10.25 -1.17
N SER A 146 2.38 9.10 -1.84
CA SER A 146 2.70 7.82 -1.19
C SER A 146 4.22 7.63 -1.00
N PHE A 147 4.58 6.75 -0.06
CA PHE A 147 5.97 6.44 0.30
C PHE A 147 6.88 6.13 -0.91
N PRO A 148 7.98 6.88 -1.11
CA PRO A 148 8.96 6.59 -2.16
C PRO A 148 9.76 5.34 -1.80
N SER A 149 9.74 4.34 -2.67
CA SER A 149 10.19 2.97 -2.38
C SER A 149 11.35 2.52 -3.29
N SER A 150 12.09 1.53 -2.81
CA SER A 150 13.22 0.91 -3.51
C SER A 150 13.05 -0.61 -3.62
N GLY A 151 13.90 -1.25 -4.44
CA GLY A 151 13.90 -2.70 -4.64
C GLY A 151 12.55 -3.24 -5.09
N LYS A 152 12.13 -4.39 -4.54
CA LYS A 152 10.86 -5.07 -4.90
C LYS A 152 9.61 -4.23 -4.62
N GLN A 153 9.66 -3.27 -3.68
CA GLN A 153 8.50 -2.42 -3.36
C GLN A 153 8.21 -1.37 -4.46
N ALA A 154 9.20 -1.02 -5.28
CA ALA A 154 9.02 -0.11 -6.44
C ALA A 154 8.20 -0.73 -7.58
N LEU A 155 7.92 -2.03 -7.54
CA LEU A 155 7.00 -2.69 -8.49
C LEU A 155 5.56 -2.15 -8.35
N TYR A 156 5.13 -1.84 -7.12
CA TYR A 156 3.76 -1.51 -6.78
C TYR A 156 3.56 -0.17 -6.04
N ARG A 157 4.66 0.53 -5.69
CA ARG A 157 4.66 1.90 -5.15
C ARG A 157 5.51 2.83 -6.01
N ASN A 158 5.49 4.11 -5.67
CA ASN A 158 6.34 5.14 -6.27
C ASN A 158 7.83 4.72 -6.20
N PRO A 159 8.54 4.58 -7.34
CA PRO A 159 9.99 4.35 -7.31
C PRO A 159 10.70 5.62 -6.81
N ILE A 160 11.56 5.51 -5.80
CA ILE A 160 12.22 6.67 -5.17
C ILE A 160 13.00 7.52 -6.19
N ARG A 161 13.65 6.89 -7.18
CA ARG A 161 14.36 7.58 -8.26
C ARG A 161 13.44 8.39 -9.18
N GLU A 162 12.20 7.93 -9.39
CA GLU A 162 11.21 8.66 -10.19
C GLU A 162 10.60 9.83 -9.41
N VAL A 163 10.45 9.70 -8.08
CA VAL A 163 10.04 10.81 -7.21
C VAL A 163 11.14 11.87 -7.13
N ALA A 164 12.40 11.46 -6.99
CA ALA A 164 13.55 12.36 -7.06
C ALA A 164 13.62 13.07 -8.41
N ARG A 165 13.55 12.31 -9.53
CA ARG A 165 13.49 12.88 -10.89
C ARG A 165 12.35 13.88 -11.04
N PHE A 166 11.18 13.59 -10.48
CA PHE A 166 10.02 14.49 -10.53
C PHE A 166 10.29 15.81 -9.80
N LEU A 167 10.75 15.74 -8.55
CA LEU A 167 11.03 16.92 -7.73
C LEU A 167 12.20 17.74 -8.31
N ASP A 168 13.28 17.09 -8.76
CA ASP A 168 14.43 17.75 -9.38
C ASP A 168 14.07 18.39 -10.74
N THR A 169 13.13 17.80 -11.51
CA THR A 169 12.67 18.37 -12.80
C THR A 169 11.69 19.53 -12.63
N LYS A 170 10.81 19.47 -11.61
CA LYS A 170 9.71 20.43 -11.44
C LYS A 170 10.00 21.55 -10.43
N HIS A 171 10.85 21.29 -9.46
CA HIS A 171 11.09 22.15 -8.28
C HIS A 171 12.59 22.20 -7.93
N VAL A 172 13.47 22.31 -8.93
CA VAL A 172 14.94 22.30 -8.75
C VAL A 172 15.35 23.18 -7.56
N ASP A 173 16.00 22.57 -6.57
CA ASP A 173 16.43 23.15 -5.29
C ASP A 173 15.37 23.85 -4.41
N HIS A 174 14.11 23.86 -4.84
CA HIS A 174 12.96 24.49 -4.18
C HIS A 174 11.99 23.49 -3.54
N TYR A 175 12.43 22.28 -3.18
CA TYR A 175 11.58 21.32 -2.45
C TYR A 175 12.19 20.84 -1.12
N LYS A 176 11.34 20.62 -0.12
CA LYS A 176 11.66 19.85 1.09
C LYS A 176 10.66 18.70 1.28
N VAL A 177 11.17 17.49 1.52
CA VAL A 177 10.37 16.28 1.73
C VAL A 177 10.10 16.08 3.22
N PHE A 178 8.86 15.77 3.58
CA PHE A 178 8.47 15.41 4.95
C PHE A 178 8.04 13.95 5.00
N ASN A 179 8.85 13.11 5.64
CA ASN A 179 8.57 11.71 5.89
C ASN A 179 7.87 11.56 7.25
N LEU A 180 6.57 11.26 7.22
CA LEU A 180 5.73 11.06 8.41
C LEU A 180 5.74 9.62 8.94
N CYS A 181 6.62 8.74 8.44
CA CYS A 181 6.74 7.36 8.91
C CYS A 181 7.75 7.23 10.05
N SER A 182 7.28 6.84 11.24
CA SER A 182 8.13 6.21 12.25
C SER A 182 8.70 4.89 11.73
N GLU A 183 7.85 4.08 11.08
CA GLU A 183 8.09 2.68 10.77
C GLU A 183 9.02 2.45 9.55
N LYS A 184 9.28 3.49 8.75
CA LYS A 184 10.06 3.39 7.50
C LYS A 184 10.86 4.65 7.19
N GLY A 185 12.08 4.42 6.71
CA GLY A 185 12.94 5.44 6.11
C GLY A 185 13.56 4.97 4.79
N TYR A 186 14.36 5.86 4.19
CA TYR A 186 15.16 5.65 3.00
C TYR A 186 16.40 6.56 3.09
N ASP A 187 17.39 6.35 2.23
CA ASP A 187 18.59 7.20 2.20
C ASP A 187 18.22 8.64 1.78
N PRO A 188 18.45 9.67 2.62
CA PRO A 188 18.10 11.05 2.30
C PRO A 188 18.93 11.64 1.13
N LYS A 189 20.02 10.97 0.70
CA LYS A 189 20.80 11.36 -0.49
C LYS A 189 19.94 11.41 -1.77
N PHE A 190 18.89 10.60 -1.87
CA PHE A 190 17.98 10.63 -3.04
C PHE A 190 17.27 11.99 -3.22
N PHE A 191 17.23 12.82 -2.17
CA PHE A 191 16.56 14.12 -2.14
C PHE A 191 17.53 15.23 -1.70
N HIS A 192 18.83 15.06 -1.98
CA HIS A 192 19.89 16.03 -1.66
C HIS A 192 19.89 16.46 -0.17
N TYR A 193 19.58 15.52 0.73
CA TYR A 193 19.42 15.73 2.17
C TYR A 193 18.29 16.69 2.59
N ARG A 194 17.41 17.12 1.67
CA ARG A 194 16.24 17.95 1.95
C ARG A 194 15.05 17.13 2.48
N VAL A 195 15.29 16.31 3.52
CA VAL A 195 14.30 15.40 4.11
C VAL A 195 14.18 15.64 5.62
N GLU A 196 13.00 16.05 6.08
CA GLU A 196 12.63 16.03 7.50
C GLU A 196 11.91 14.72 7.85
N ARG A 197 12.11 14.21 9.07
CA ARG A 197 11.35 13.07 9.60
C ARG A 197 10.52 13.49 10.81
N ILE A 198 9.22 13.23 10.75
CA ILE A 198 8.30 13.37 11.88
C ILE A 198 7.77 11.96 12.19
N MET A 199 7.96 11.48 13.43
CA MET A 199 7.85 10.06 13.74
C MET A 199 6.43 9.65 14.12
N ILE A 200 5.50 9.73 13.16
CA ILE A 200 4.09 9.38 13.38
C ILE A 200 3.87 7.89 13.13
N ASP A 201 3.32 7.17 14.11
CA ASP A 201 2.95 5.76 13.98
C ASP A 201 1.75 5.55 13.02
N ASP A 202 1.68 4.39 12.37
CA ASP A 202 0.60 4.10 11.40
C ASP A 202 -0.77 4.11 12.11
N HIS A 203 -1.77 4.77 11.50
CA HIS A 203 -3.11 5.01 12.07
C HIS A 203 -3.15 5.77 13.42
N ASN A 204 -2.08 6.48 13.78
CA ASN A 204 -2.04 7.35 14.96
C ASN A 204 -1.89 8.82 14.57
N VAL A 205 -2.29 9.72 15.48
CA VAL A 205 -2.02 11.16 15.36
C VAL A 205 -0.59 11.48 15.79
N PRO A 206 0.04 12.53 15.22
CA PRO A 206 1.28 13.10 15.77
C PRO A 206 1.05 13.70 17.16
N SER A 207 2.10 13.77 17.96
CA SER A 207 2.08 14.58 19.19
C SER A 207 1.91 16.07 18.86
N LEU A 208 1.43 16.88 19.80
CA LEU A 208 1.40 18.33 19.59
C LEU A 208 2.82 18.90 19.38
N GLU A 209 3.82 18.38 20.09
CA GLU A 209 5.22 18.79 19.91
C GLU A 209 5.72 18.50 18.48
N ASP A 210 5.45 17.31 17.96
CA ASP A 210 5.74 16.94 16.56
C ASP A 210 5.03 17.86 15.56
N MET A 211 3.78 18.25 15.83
CA MET A 211 3.03 19.17 14.97
C MET A 211 3.53 20.61 15.03
N LEU A 212 3.89 21.11 16.20
CA LEU A 212 4.50 22.43 16.36
C LEU A 212 5.87 22.48 15.68
N ARG A 213 6.68 21.43 15.83
CA ARG A 213 7.96 21.27 15.11
C ARG A 213 7.75 21.22 13.61
N TYR A 214 6.84 20.38 13.13
CA TYR A 214 6.50 20.25 11.71
C TYR A 214 6.05 21.58 11.10
N THR A 215 5.06 22.24 11.73
CA THR A 215 4.52 23.52 11.24
C THR A 215 5.54 24.65 11.31
N ALA A 216 6.42 24.69 12.32
CA ALA A 216 7.55 25.62 12.37
C ALA A 216 8.53 25.40 11.22
N CYS A 217 8.99 24.16 11.01
CA CYS A 217 9.90 23.80 9.92
C CYS A 217 9.30 24.09 8.53
N VAL A 218 7.99 23.88 8.34
CA VAL A 218 7.33 24.25 7.09
C VAL A 218 7.23 25.77 6.94
N ARG A 219 6.81 26.50 7.99
CA ARG A 219 6.67 27.96 7.95
C ARG A 219 7.99 28.63 7.59
N GLU A 220 9.09 28.20 8.19
CA GLU A 220 10.45 28.66 7.89
C GLU A 220 10.83 28.37 6.43
N TRP A 221 10.68 27.12 5.98
CA TRP A 221 10.98 26.72 4.60
C TRP A 221 10.15 27.49 3.56
N MET A 222 8.86 27.66 3.80
CA MET A 222 7.92 28.30 2.87
C MET A 222 8.06 29.82 2.83
N ALA A 223 8.58 30.43 3.89
CA ALA A 223 8.90 31.86 3.95
C ALA A 223 10.24 32.21 3.28
N ALA A 224 11.19 31.26 3.21
CA ALA A 224 12.53 31.49 2.66
C ALA A 224 12.56 31.79 1.15
N ASP A 225 11.64 31.22 0.35
CA ASP A 225 11.45 31.55 -1.07
C ASP A 225 9.98 31.32 -1.46
N SER A 226 9.40 32.19 -2.28
CA SER A 226 8.03 32.07 -2.78
C SER A 226 7.82 30.86 -3.71
N ARG A 227 8.89 30.32 -4.29
CA ARG A 227 8.91 29.11 -5.12
C ARG A 227 9.03 27.83 -4.31
N ASN A 228 9.38 27.91 -3.01
CA ASN A 228 9.58 26.71 -2.20
C ASN A 228 8.28 25.91 -2.05
N VAL A 229 8.37 24.61 -2.27
CA VAL A 229 7.29 23.63 -2.12
C VAL A 229 7.64 22.59 -1.06
N ILE A 230 6.63 21.91 -0.54
CA ILE A 230 6.78 20.77 0.36
C ILE A 230 6.18 19.50 -0.25
N ALA A 231 6.84 18.37 -0.05
CA ALA A 231 6.36 17.05 -0.45
C ALA A 231 6.17 16.16 0.78
N ILE A 232 4.93 16.07 1.25
CA ILE A 232 4.55 15.36 2.46
C ILE A 232 4.13 13.93 2.09
N HIS A 233 4.65 12.93 2.81
CA HIS A 233 4.23 11.55 2.62
C HIS A 233 4.19 10.76 3.93
N CYS A 234 3.30 9.78 3.97
CA CYS A 234 3.33 8.69 4.94
C CYS A 234 3.47 7.36 4.17
N LYS A 235 3.06 6.24 4.77
CA LYS A 235 3.01 4.93 4.11
C LYS A 235 2.00 4.90 2.96
N GLY A 236 0.84 5.54 3.12
CA GLY A 236 -0.27 5.48 2.15
C GLY A 236 -0.55 6.78 1.40
N GLY A 237 -0.08 7.93 1.87
CA GLY A 237 -0.51 9.25 1.38
C GLY A 237 -1.99 9.55 1.70
N LYS A 238 -2.54 8.93 2.76
CA LYS A 238 -3.92 9.12 3.24
C LYS A 238 -3.90 9.85 4.59
N GLU A 239 -4.26 9.18 5.69
CA GLU A 239 -4.56 9.76 7.02
C GLU A 239 -3.47 10.71 7.55
N ARG A 240 -2.30 10.20 7.95
CA ARG A 240 -1.17 11.02 8.47
C ARG A 240 -0.80 12.21 7.57
N THR A 241 -0.79 12.00 6.24
CA THR A 241 -0.51 13.07 5.26
C THR A 241 -1.65 14.09 5.20
N GLY A 242 -2.90 13.63 5.30
CA GLY A 242 -4.08 14.48 5.44
C GLY A 242 -3.99 15.37 6.68
N THR A 243 -3.74 14.80 7.86
CA THR A 243 -3.56 15.58 9.11
C THR A 243 -2.50 16.67 8.97
N ALA A 244 -1.35 16.34 8.38
CA ALA A 244 -0.24 17.28 8.14
C ALA A 244 -0.52 18.33 7.05
N CYS A 245 -1.43 18.06 6.10
CA CYS A 245 -1.90 19.05 5.14
C CYS A 245 -3.00 19.94 5.76
N SER A 246 -3.97 19.36 6.45
CA SER A 246 -5.10 20.07 7.07
C SER A 246 -4.67 20.96 8.24
N SER A 247 -3.55 20.66 8.91
CA SER A 247 -2.98 21.58 9.91
C SER A 247 -2.50 22.92 9.33
N MET A 248 -2.47 23.07 8.00
CA MET A 248 -2.22 24.33 7.30
C MET A 248 -3.50 25.01 6.81
N ILE A 249 -4.66 24.35 6.95
CA ILE A 249 -5.94 24.72 6.32
C ILE A 249 -7.07 24.43 7.32
N VAL A 250 -7.22 25.27 8.35
CA VAL A 250 -8.21 25.07 9.43
C VAL A 250 -9.48 25.91 9.20
N PHE A 251 -10.64 25.25 9.23
CA PHE A 251 -12.00 25.82 9.28
C PHE A 251 -12.86 24.97 10.25
N LYS A 252 -13.96 25.53 10.79
CA LYS A 252 -14.64 25.11 12.04
C LYS A 252 -16.17 24.97 11.89
N CYS A 253 -16.83 23.96 12.49
CA CYS A 253 -18.30 23.93 12.77
C CYS A 253 -18.75 22.79 13.75
N GLU A 254 -19.99 22.82 14.30
CA GLU A 254 -20.52 22.04 15.46
C GLU A 254 -21.92 21.35 15.20
N THR A 255 -22.39 20.31 15.94
CA THR A 255 -23.39 20.31 17.09
C THR A 255 -23.72 18.89 17.73
N LYS A 256 -24.79 18.69 18.62
CA LYS A 256 -25.18 17.60 19.66
C LYS A 256 -26.31 16.47 19.37
N PRO A 257 -26.33 15.19 19.90
CA PRO A 257 -27.50 14.25 19.72
C PRO A 257 -27.75 13.17 20.83
N VAL A 258 -28.42 12.05 20.49
CA VAL A 258 -29.03 11.00 21.35
C VAL A 258 -28.12 9.83 21.79
N GLY A 259 -28.23 9.44 23.07
CA GLY A 259 -27.85 8.12 23.63
C GLY A 259 -28.14 8.07 25.14
N ASN A 260 -28.25 6.89 25.78
CA ASN A 260 -28.39 6.78 27.25
C ASN A 260 -27.14 6.25 27.98
N GLY A 261 -26.12 5.82 27.23
CA GLY A 261 -24.72 5.67 27.65
C GLY A 261 -24.42 4.59 28.71
N SER A 262 -25.43 3.81 29.14
CA SER A 262 -25.26 2.77 30.15
C SER A 262 -24.43 1.58 29.66
N ASP A 263 -24.37 1.35 28.35
CA ASP A 263 -23.58 0.30 27.71
C ASP A 263 -22.09 0.63 27.56
N LEU A 264 -21.69 1.87 27.85
CA LEU A 264 -20.35 2.38 27.57
C LEU A 264 -19.31 1.99 28.61
N LYS A 265 -18.06 1.90 28.17
CA LYS A 265 -16.87 1.71 29.00
C LYS A 265 -15.78 2.63 28.49
N VAL A 266 -15.27 3.51 29.35
CA VAL A 266 -14.29 4.54 28.96
C VAL A 266 -12.90 4.11 29.42
N LYS A 267 -11.91 4.29 28.55
CA LYS A 267 -10.48 4.17 28.87
C LYS A 267 -9.78 5.49 28.57
N ILE A 268 -8.95 5.95 29.49
CA ILE A 268 -8.07 7.11 29.30
C ILE A 268 -6.63 6.59 29.25
N ILE A 269 -5.93 6.93 28.17
CA ILE A 269 -4.56 6.49 27.90
C ILE A 269 -3.69 7.74 27.78
N VAL A 270 -2.61 7.79 28.55
CA VAL A 270 -1.67 8.92 28.61
C VAL A 270 -0.27 8.35 28.39
N LYS A 271 0.55 8.98 27.55
CA LYS A 271 1.91 8.49 27.22
C LYS A 271 1.98 7.01 26.80
N ARG A 272 0.93 6.50 26.14
CA ARG A 272 0.74 5.09 25.70
C ARG A 272 0.43 4.09 26.82
N GLU A 273 0.26 4.52 28.07
CA GLU A 273 -0.13 3.69 29.21
C GLU A 273 -1.60 3.92 29.60
N LEU A 274 -2.28 2.88 30.09
CA LEU A 274 -3.67 2.97 30.56
C LEU A 274 -3.71 3.68 31.91
N ALA A 275 -3.99 4.99 31.90
CA ALA A 275 -4.04 5.81 33.09
C ALA A 275 -5.33 5.60 33.90
N PHE A 276 -6.46 5.31 33.24
CA PHE A 276 -7.75 5.10 33.90
C PHE A 276 -8.74 4.28 33.07
N GLN A 277 -9.67 3.62 33.74
CA GLN A 277 -10.78 2.91 33.11
C GLN A 277 -12.04 2.94 34.02
N CYS A 278 -13.21 3.19 33.43
CA CYS A 278 -14.50 3.06 34.10
C CYS A 278 -15.52 2.27 33.27
N VAL A 279 -16.54 1.71 33.90
CA VAL A 279 -17.58 0.87 33.25
C VAL A 279 -18.97 1.37 33.65
N CYS A 280 -19.67 2.02 32.71
CA CYS A 280 -20.95 2.70 32.96
C CYS A 280 -22.04 1.73 33.42
N ALA A 281 -22.13 0.56 32.80
CA ALA A 281 -23.12 -0.48 33.11
C ALA A 281 -23.07 -0.98 34.56
N LYS A 282 -21.89 -0.89 35.20
CA LYS A 282 -21.66 -1.30 36.59
C LYS A 282 -21.47 -0.12 37.54
N GLN A 283 -21.48 1.11 37.02
CA GLN A 283 -21.01 2.32 37.70
C GLN A 283 -19.65 2.12 38.41
N GLN A 284 -18.76 1.37 37.77
CA GLN A 284 -17.42 1.11 38.29
C GLN A 284 -16.51 2.27 37.92
N ASN A 285 -15.95 2.96 38.92
CA ASN A 285 -15.12 4.17 38.80
C ASN A 285 -15.83 5.33 38.07
N CYS A 286 -17.17 5.31 37.98
CA CYS A 286 -17.94 6.39 37.38
C CYS A 286 -19.40 6.36 37.85
N ALA A 287 -20.04 7.53 37.89
CA ALA A 287 -21.48 7.66 38.01
C ALA A 287 -22.07 8.17 36.69
N VAL A 288 -23.24 7.66 36.29
CA VAL A 288 -23.84 7.90 34.98
C VAL A 288 -25.20 8.56 35.17
N PHE A 289 -25.37 9.76 34.62
CA PHE A 289 -26.59 10.54 34.74
C PHE A 289 -27.17 10.85 33.35
N PRO A 290 -28.41 10.45 33.05
CA PRO A 290 -29.08 10.87 31.82
C PRO A 290 -29.57 12.31 31.96
N ASP A 291 -29.11 13.19 31.05
CA ASP A 291 -29.66 14.54 30.87
C ASP A 291 -30.69 14.49 29.73
N THR A 292 -31.93 14.19 30.11
CA THR A 292 -33.07 14.09 29.17
C THR A 292 -33.44 15.43 28.54
N GLY A 293 -33.06 16.57 29.14
CA GLY A 293 -33.33 17.91 28.62
C GLY A 293 -32.36 18.31 27.50
N ASN A 294 -31.08 17.99 27.67
CA ASN A 294 -30.06 18.21 26.63
C ASN A 294 -29.90 17.04 25.67
N ASN A 295 -30.60 15.93 25.91
CA ASN A 295 -30.50 14.65 25.21
C ASN A 295 -29.08 14.06 25.29
N ALA A 296 -28.45 14.18 26.46
CA ALA A 296 -27.05 13.81 26.67
C ALA A 296 -26.90 12.83 27.85
N VAL A 297 -25.69 12.29 28.02
CA VAL A 297 -25.33 11.47 29.18
C VAL A 297 -24.08 12.03 29.81
N ILE A 298 -24.16 12.29 31.11
CA ILE A 298 -23.05 12.79 31.90
C ILE A 298 -22.41 11.58 32.58
N ILE A 299 -21.18 11.25 32.18
CA ILE A 299 -20.35 10.22 32.83
C ILE A 299 -19.37 10.97 33.75
N SER A 300 -19.69 11.00 35.04
CA SER A 300 -18.80 11.57 36.06
C SER A 300 -17.77 10.52 36.47
N LEU A 301 -16.48 10.79 36.30
CA LEU A 301 -15.40 9.87 36.66
C LEU A 301 -15.10 9.99 38.16
N GLN A 302 -15.13 8.87 38.88
CA GLN A 302 -14.72 8.83 40.28
C GLN A 302 -13.19 8.69 40.33
N GLU A 303 -12.52 9.59 41.05
CA GLU A 303 -11.04 9.64 41.13
C GLU A 303 -10.39 9.64 39.73
N GLY A 304 -10.84 10.58 38.87
CA GLY A 304 -10.30 10.75 37.52
C GLY A 304 -8.78 11.00 37.52
N PRO A 305 -8.05 10.53 36.49
CA PRO A 305 -6.60 10.62 36.45
C PRO A 305 -6.14 12.05 36.21
N VAL A 306 -4.99 12.43 36.79
CA VAL A 306 -4.26 13.63 36.36
C VAL A 306 -3.74 13.39 34.94
N VAL A 307 -4.18 14.20 33.99
CA VAL A 307 -3.79 14.12 32.57
C VAL A 307 -2.89 15.29 32.17
N THR A 308 -1.93 15.04 31.27
CA THR A 308 -1.01 16.08 30.78
C THR A 308 -0.45 15.72 29.40
N GLY A 309 -0.37 16.70 28.51
CA GLY A 309 0.08 16.50 27.14
C GLY A 309 -0.98 15.81 26.29
N ASP A 310 -0.56 14.90 25.42
CA ASP A 310 -1.47 14.15 24.53
C ASP A 310 -2.17 13.00 25.28
N VAL A 311 -3.51 13.02 25.21
CA VAL A 311 -4.42 12.11 25.91
C VAL A 311 -5.33 11.44 24.89
N LYS A 312 -5.41 10.11 24.92
CA LYS A 312 -6.38 9.34 24.14
C LYS A 312 -7.54 8.90 25.03
N VAL A 313 -8.77 9.10 24.57
CA VAL A 313 -9.97 8.62 25.25
C VAL A 313 -10.68 7.63 24.31
N MET A 314 -10.92 6.41 24.79
CA MET A 314 -11.56 5.34 24.01
C MET A 314 -12.87 4.91 24.66
N PHE A 315 -13.90 4.67 23.83
CA PHE A 315 -15.22 4.24 24.24
C PHE A 315 -15.51 2.85 23.69
N GLU A 316 -15.56 1.85 24.57
CA GLU A 316 -16.05 0.50 24.32
C GLU A 316 -17.56 0.43 24.62
N SER A 317 -18.29 -0.50 23.98
CA SER A 317 -19.73 -0.71 24.21
C SER A 317 -20.04 -2.20 24.38
N SER A 318 -20.92 -2.54 25.33
CA SER A 318 -21.48 -3.88 25.47
C SER A 318 -22.74 -4.13 24.63
N ALA A 319 -23.32 -3.10 24.02
CA ALA A 319 -24.58 -3.18 23.25
C ALA A 319 -24.39 -3.59 21.78
N GLY A 320 -23.17 -3.96 21.36
CA GLY A 320 -22.89 -4.38 19.99
C GLY A 320 -22.81 -3.24 18.97
N LEU A 321 -22.52 -2.00 19.42
CA LEU A 321 -22.26 -0.88 18.51
C LEU A 321 -21.15 -1.24 17.49
N PRO A 322 -21.30 -0.85 16.20
CA PRO A 322 -20.30 -1.17 15.18
C PRO A 322 -18.93 -0.63 15.53
N LYS A 323 -17.95 -1.54 15.60
CA LYS A 323 -16.55 -1.21 15.85
C LYS A 323 -15.87 -0.70 14.58
N GLY A 324 -15.03 0.32 14.73
CA GLY A 324 -14.22 0.88 13.64
C GLY A 324 -12.75 0.54 13.78
N TYR A 325 -11.89 1.56 13.65
CA TYR A 325 -10.49 1.47 14.04
C TYR A 325 -10.35 1.20 15.54
N GLU A 326 -9.20 0.67 15.97
CA GLU A 326 -8.86 0.39 17.37
C GLU A 326 -9.80 -0.61 18.10
N ASP A 327 -10.58 -1.39 17.34
CA ASP A 327 -11.57 -2.38 17.84
C ASP A 327 -12.60 -1.80 18.84
N CYS A 328 -12.90 -0.51 18.73
CA CYS A 328 -13.91 0.16 19.56
C CYS A 328 -14.95 0.92 18.69
N PRO A 329 -16.16 1.19 19.24
CA PRO A 329 -17.15 2.08 18.63
C PRO A 329 -16.57 3.43 18.20
N PHE A 330 -15.95 4.17 19.13
CA PHE A 330 -15.29 5.44 18.84
C PHE A 330 -14.17 5.75 19.86
N TYR A 331 -13.27 6.65 19.47
CA TYR A 331 -12.25 7.22 20.34
C TYR A 331 -11.89 8.63 19.84
N PHE A 332 -11.00 9.31 20.54
CA PHE A 332 -10.36 10.53 20.05
C PHE A 332 -9.06 10.80 20.82
N TRP A 333 -8.30 11.77 20.32
CA TRP A 333 -7.11 12.33 20.96
C TRP A 333 -7.33 13.82 21.20
N PHE A 334 -6.80 14.33 22.32
CA PHE A 334 -6.68 15.76 22.57
C PHE A 334 -5.36 16.06 23.28
N ASN A 335 -4.89 17.31 23.21
CA ASN A 335 -3.81 17.78 24.07
C ASN A 335 -4.39 18.68 25.17
N THR A 336 -3.91 18.53 26.40
CA THR A 336 -4.38 19.36 27.53
C THR A 336 -4.18 20.87 27.30
N SER A 337 -3.26 21.30 26.42
CA SER A 337 -3.07 22.72 26.08
C SER A 337 -4.20 23.34 25.25
N PHE A 338 -5.11 22.53 24.69
CA PHE A 338 -6.28 23.00 23.93
C PHE A 338 -7.58 23.00 24.76
N VAL A 339 -7.49 22.69 26.06
CA VAL A 339 -8.63 22.80 26.97
C VAL A 339 -8.79 24.27 27.36
N GLU A 340 -9.91 24.87 26.96
CA GLU A 340 -10.26 26.26 27.29
C GLU A 340 -11.38 26.27 28.34
N ASN A 341 -11.27 27.13 29.36
CA ASN A 341 -12.28 27.26 30.42
C ASN A 341 -12.65 25.92 31.09
N ASN A 342 -11.66 25.05 31.32
CA ASN A 342 -11.81 23.70 31.87
C ASN A 342 -12.80 22.81 31.10
N ARG A 343 -12.94 23.04 29.79
CA ARG A 343 -13.85 22.29 28.92
C ARG A 343 -13.22 22.02 27.55
N LEU A 344 -13.53 20.87 26.98
CA LEU A 344 -13.27 20.57 25.57
C LEU A 344 -14.52 19.95 24.97
N TYR A 345 -14.93 20.44 23.80
CA TYR A 345 -16.01 19.87 23.01
C TYR A 345 -15.46 19.41 21.66
N LEU A 346 -15.92 18.24 21.21
CA LEU A 346 -15.59 17.66 19.91
C LEU A 346 -16.88 17.27 19.20
N SER A 347 -17.05 17.69 17.94
CA SER A 347 -18.17 17.28 17.07
C SER A 347 -17.95 15.87 16.49
N ARG A 348 -18.93 15.35 15.75
CA ARG A 348 -18.87 14.00 15.15
C ARG A 348 -17.70 13.84 14.19
N GLU A 349 -17.46 14.90 13.43
CA GLU A 349 -16.42 15.01 12.41
C GLU A 349 -15.02 14.99 13.04
N GLU A 350 -14.92 15.37 14.32
CA GLU A 350 -13.68 15.41 15.11
C GLU A 350 -13.42 14.12 15.90
N LEU A 351 -14.36 13.16 15.88
CA LEU A 351 -14.26 11.88 16.60
C LEU A 351 -13.79 10.74 15.66
N ASP A 352 -12.87 9.91 16.14
CA ASP A 352 -12.37 8.76 15.39
C ASP A 352 -13.41 7.63 15.37
N ASN A 353 -13.76 7.22 14.15
CA ASN A 353 -14.89 6.37 13.72
C ASN A 353 -16.20 7.13 13.36
N PRO A 354 -16.81 7.98 14.21
CA PRO A 354 -18.05 8.70 13.87
C PRO A 354 -17.94 9.65 12.67
N HIS A 355 -16.75 10.18 12.37
CA HIS A 355 -16.50 11.02 11.19
C HIS A 355 -16.82 10.34 9.84
N LYS A 356 -17.03 9.02 9.80
CA LYS A 356 -17.30 8.28 8.56
C LYS A 356 -18.78 8.29 8.22
N SER A 357 -19.13 8.72 7.00
CA SER A 357 -20.52 8.77 6.53
C SER A 357 -21.31 7.46 6.69
N LYS A 358 -20.64 6.31 6.57
CA LYS A 358 -21.24 4.98 6.80
C LYS A 358 -21.75 4.71 8.23
N THR A 359 -21.41 5.55 9.21
CA THR A 359 -21.88 5.43 10.61
C THR A 359 -22.89 6.50 10.99
N TRP A 360 -23.28 7.38 10.07
CA TRP A 360 -24.18 8.51 10.34
C TRP A 360 -25.64 8.13 10.60
N ASP A 361 -26.02 6.89 10.29
CA ASP A 361 -27.29 6.32 10.72
C ASP A 361 -27.36 6.13 12.25
N ILE A 362 -26.21 5.97 12.91
CA ILE A 362 -26.07 5.81 14.36
C ILE A 362 -25.64 7.13 14.99
N TYR A 363 -24.48 7.66 14.57
CA TYR A 363 -23.96 8.95 15.02
C TYR A 363 -24.55 10.06 14.13
N LYS A 364 -25.69 10.62 14.54
CA LYS A 364 -26.40 11.68 13.81
C LYS A 364 -25.53 12.91 13.57
N GLU A 365 -25.97 13.84 12.70
CA GLU A 365 -25.17 15.02 12.24
C GLU A 365 -24.36 15.66 13.35
N ASP A 366 -25.03 15.70 14.46
CA ASP A 366 -24.79 16.38 15.65
C ASP A 366 -24.07 15.48 16.70
N PHE A 367 -23.32 14.41 16.36
CA PHE A 367 -22.68 13.55 17.40
C PHE A 367 -21.41 14.09 18.09
N GLY A 368 -21.58 14.79 19.21
CA GLY A 368 -20.46 15.33 19.98
C GLY A 368 -20.19 14.74 21.37
N VAL A 369 -18.94 14.88 21.82
CA VAL A 369 -18.48 14.57 23.18
C VAL A 369 -18.02 15.86 23.86
N THR A 370 -18.44 16.10 25.10
CA THR A 370 -17.86 17.12 25.97
C THR A 370 -17.01 16.45 27.05
N LEU A 371 -15.77 16.90 27.21
CA LEU A 371 -14.97 16.68 28.41
C LEU A 371 -15.03 17.93 29.29
N SER A 372 -15.23 17.72 30.59
CA SER A 372 -15.10 18.76 31.62
C SER A 372 -13.94 18.37 32.53
N PHE A 373 -13.10 19.34 32.86
CA PHE A 373 -11.90 19.18 33.66
C PHE A 373 -12.05 19.93 34.98
N THR A 374 -11.22 19.56 35.95
CA THR A 374 -10.97 20.32 37.16
C THR A 374 -9.48 20.57 37.26
N ASP A 375 -9.09 21.74 37.78
CA ASP A 375 -7.69 21.98 38.11
C ASP A 375 -7.19 20.97 39.18
N PRO A 376 -5.89 20.58 39.17
CA PRO A 376 -5.35 19.51 40.01
C PRO A 376 -5.37 19.78 41.53
#